data_AF-A0A969N8X3-F1
#
_entry.id   AF-A0A969N8X3-F1
#
_cell.length_a   1.000
_cell.length_b   1.000
_cell.length_c   1.000
_cell.angle_alpha   90.00
_cell.angle_beta   90.00
_cell.angle_gamma   90.00
#
_symmetry.space_group_name_H-M   'P 1'
#
loop_
_entity.id
_entity.type
_entity.pdbx_description
1 polymer ?
#
loop_
_entity_poly.entity_id
_entity_poly.type
_entity_poly.pdbx_seq_one_letter_code
_entity_poly.pdbx_strand_id
1 'polypeptide(L)'
;MEADLAEMHKADSATFILPDQQVDEFKAIPLTEPGLLSALFGGVFSGLKSNYYLLANGKLIFAESVSALSLYLRKVKSGTRLLDGANFIEFSKSMSSKSNIYAYIDFTASKPIFNENLNRKYQKIYEQNIEKFNKIQALAIQYGVSGDMVFTNFYTNFNSKYKKRNENIWEVQLDTTFSMKPTIVRNHTTGNNEVIIQDDANNLVLIGASGKVIWKKKIDGEIISEIHQIDKYKKQ
;
A
#
# COMPACT_ATOMS: atom_id res chain seq x y z
N MET A 1 -35.89 31.74 -9.99
CA MET A 1 -34.42 31.58 -9.83
C MET A 1 -34.16 30.76 -8.57
N GLU A 2 -34.86 29.63 -8.42
CA GLU A 2 -34.88 28.84 -7.17
C GLU A 2 -35.11 27.35 -7.47
N ALA A 3 -34.90 26.93 -8.71
CA ALA A 3 -35.08 25.55 -9.16
C ALA A 3 -33.77 24.84 -9.56
N ASP A 4 -32.64 25.56 -9.68
CA ASP A 4 -31.37 25.00 -10.17
C ASP A 4 -30.37 24.60 -9.07
N LEU A 5 -30.74 24.68 -7.79
CA LEU A 5 -29.84 24.30 -6.67
C LEU A 5 -30.04 22.86 -6.19
N ALA A 6 -31.08 22.14 -6.67
CA ALA A 6 -31.38 20.78 -6.24
C ALA A 6 -30.69 19.69 -7.07
N GLU A 7 -30.11 20.01 -8.24
CA GLU A 7 -29.51 19.01 -9.14
C GLU A 7 -27.99 18.84 -9.03
N MET A 8 -27.29 19.63 -8.21
CA MET A 8 -25.81 19.57 -8.11
C MET A 8 -25.24 18.56 -7.09
N HIS A 9 -26.05 17.75 -6.41
CA HIS A 9 -25.55 16.77 -5.42
C HIS A 9 -25.94 15.32 -5.71
N LYS A 10 -25.59 14.82 -6.90
CA LYS A 10 -25.30 13.39 -7.12
C LYS A 10 -23.85 13.22 -7.55
N ALA A 11 -22.93 13.51 -6.64
CA ALA A 11 -21.59 12.95 -6.76
C ALA A 11 -21.73 11.44 -6.46
N ASP A 12 -21.58 10.61 -7.48
CA ASP A 12 -21.62 9.15 -7.37
C ASP A 12 -20.61 8.68 -6.33
N SER A 13 -21.10 8.44 -5.13
CA SER A 13 -20.32 7.87 -4.07
C SER A 13 -20.17 6.38 -4.38
N ALA A 14 -19.02 5.97 -4.88
CA ALA A 14 -18.78 4.57 -5.19
C ALA A 14 -18.61 3.77 -3.88
N THR A 15 -19.69 3.11 -3.45
CA THR A 15 -19.60 2.06 -2.42
C THR A 15 -18.95 0.85 -3.09
N PHE A 16 -17.63 0.69 -2.92
CA PHE A 16 -16.96 -0.52 -3.34
C PHE A 16 -17.06 -1.56 -2.24
N ILE A 17 -17.96 -2.52 -2.44
CA ILE A 17 -17.97 -3.76 -1.66
C ILE A 17 -16.76 -4.57 -2.14
N LEU A 18 -15.74 -4.71 -1.29
CA LEU A 18 -14.73 -5.74 -1.47
C LEU A 18 -15.49 -7.08 -1.43
N PRO A 19 -15.46 -7.92 -2.48
CA PRO A 19 -16.26 -9.13 -2.48
C PRO A 19 -15.72 -10.09 -1.40
N ASP A 20 -16.47 -10.13 -0.31
CA ASP A 20 -16.46 -10.98 0.88
C ASP A 20 -15.10 -11.34 1.50
N GLN A 21 -14.83 -10.71 2.64
CA GLN A 21 -14.92 -11.33 3.98
C GLN A 21 -14.76 -10.22 5.04
N GLN A 22 -15.81 -9.93 5.82
CA GLN A 22 -15.82 -9.07 7.04
C GLN A 22 -14.74 -7.96 7.04
N VAL A 23 -14.88 -7.02 6.11
CA VAL A 23 -14.14 -5.75 6.15
C VAL A 23 -15.17 -4.72 6.52
N ASP A 24 -14.96 -4.01 7.63
CA ASP A 24 -15.71 -2.78 7.93
C ASP A 24 -15.89 -2.00 6.63
N GLU A 25 -17.13 -1.75 6.22
CA GLU A 25 -17.42 -1.00 5.01
C GLU A 25 -16.71 0.36 5.11
N PHE A 26 -15.59 0.51 4.42
CA PHE A 26 -14.96 1.80 4.28
C PHE A 26 -15.37 2.37 2.93
N LYS A 27 -15.95 3.57 2.96
CA LYS A 27 -16.37 4.28 1.77
C LYS A 27 -15.28 5.27 1.41
N ALA A 28 -14.51 4.97 0.37
CA ALA A 28 -13.65 5.96 -0.25
C ALA A 28 -14.54 6.97 -0.99
N ILE A 29 -14.39 8.25 -0.66
CA ILE A 29 -15.21 9.32 -1.22
C ILE A 29 -14.39 10.01 -2.31
N PRO A 30 -14.93 10.15 -3.54
CA PRO A 30 -14.27 10.94 -4.58
C PRO A 30 -14.05 12.37 -4.12
N LEU A 31 -12.85 12.89 -4.38
CA LEU A 31 -12.55 14.30 -4.20
C LEU A 31 -13.01 15.06 -5.44
N THR A 32 -14.07 15.85 -5.31
CA THR A 32 -14.70 16.57 -6.42
C THR A 32 -13.95 17.84 -6.83
N GLU A 33 -13.09 18.36 -5.95
CA GLU A 33 -12.36 19.61 -6.15
C GLU A 33 -10.86 19.35 -6.36
N PRO A 34 -10.37 19.36 -7.62
CA PRO A 34 -8.95 19.29 -7.91
C PRO A 34 -8.19 20.43 -7.20
N GLY A 35 -7.05 20.11 -6.59
CA GLY A 35 -6.21 21.11 -5.94
C GLY A 35 -6.66 21.55 -4.55
N LEU A 36 -7.71 20.94 -3.97
CA LEU A 36 -8.18 21.25 -2.61
C LEU A 36 -7.04 21.26 -1.57
N LEU A 37 -6.13 20.27 -1.62
CA LEU A 37 -5.00 20.19 -0.69
C LEU A 37 -4.09 21.42 -0.79
N SER A 38 -3.81 21.90 -2.00
CA SER A 38 -3.00 23.10 -2.19
C SER A 38 -3.75 24.36 -1.75
N ALA A 39 -5.07 24.41 -1.89
CA ALA A 39 -5.89 25.54 -1.46
C ALA A 39 -5.96 25.63 0.07
N LEU A 40 -6.08 24.49 0.75
CA LEU A 40 -6.19 24.42 2.21
C LEU A 40 -4.84 24.55 2.92
N PHE A 41 -3.80 23.92 2.38
CA PHE A 41 -2.51 23.76 3.07
C PHE A 41 -1.35 24.47 2.37
N GLY A 42 -1.63 25.20 1.29
CA GLY A 42 -0.67 26.02 0.56
C GLY A 42 0.10 25.28 -0.53
N GLY A 43 0.92 26.03 -1.27
CA GLY A 43 1.60 25.57 -2.48
C GLY A 43 2.54 24.38 -2.30
N VAL A 44 3.00 24.07 -1.08
CA VAL A 44 3.83 22.90 -0.81
C VAL A 44 3.09 21.57 -1.07
N PHE A 45 1.75 21.59 -1.09
CA PHE A 45 0.91 20.43 -1.40
C PHE A 45 0.45 20.39 -2.86
N SER A 46 0.86 21.34 -3.70
CA SER A 46 0.45 21.41 -5.12
C SER A 46 0.91 20.22 -5.97
N GLY A 47 2.00 19.56 -5.57
CA GLY A 47 2.50 18.35 -6.23
C GLY A 47 1.75 17.07 -5.89
N LEU A 48 0.86 17.09 -4.88
CA LEU A 48 0.09 15.91 -4.49
C LEU A 48 -1.18 15.81 -5.34
N LYS A 49 -1.30 14.71 -6.07
CA LYS A 49 -2.58 14.33 -6.68
C LYS A 49 -3.38 13.57 -5.63
N SER A 50 -4.66 13.89 -5.52
CA SER A 50 -5.57 13.18 -4.62
C SER A 50 -6.94 13.19 -5.24
N ASN A 51 -7.45 12.00 -5.55
CA ASN A 51 -8.74 11.82 -6.22
C ASN A 51 -9.78 11.23 -5.25
N TYR A 52 -9.33 10.71 -4.11
CA TYR A 52 -10.16 10.07 -3.12
C TYR A 52 -9.72 10.44 -1.72
N TYR A 53 -10.66 10.43 -0.79
CA TYR A 53 -10.38 10.52 0.63
C TYR A 53 -11.23 9.56 1.45
N LEU A 54 -10.83 9.30 2.69
CA LEU A 54 -11.66 8.63 3.69
C LEU A 54 -11.44 9.21 5.08
N LEU A 55 -12.41 9.02 5.95
CA LEU A 55 -12.31 9.31 7.37
C LEU A 55 -12.06 7.99 8.13
N ALA A 56 -10.92 7.87 8.80
CA ALA A 56 -10.61 6.72 9.64
C ALA A 56 -9.91 7.18 10.93
N ASN A 57 -10.37 6.67 12.08
CA ASN A 57 -9.78 6.97 13.40
C ASN A 57 -9.63 8.47 13.68
N GLY A 58 -10.67 9.25 13.32
CA GLY A 58 -10.67 10.72 13.48
C GLY A 58 -9.69 11.46 12.56
N LYS A 59 -9.14 10.80 11.54
CA LYS A 59 -8.19 11.39 10.58
C LYS A 59 -8.76 11.36 9.18
N LEU A 60 -8.52 12.44 8.45
CA LEU A 60 -8.81 12.54 7.03
C LEU A 60 -7.59 12.06 6.23
N ILE A 61 -7.81 11.09 5.35
CA ILE A 61 -6.75 10.41 4.60
C ILE A 61 -7.03 10.56 3.12
N PHE A 62 -6.06 11.09 2.38
CA PHE A 62 -6.16 11.34 0.94
C PHE A 62 -5.29 10.36 0.15
N ALA A 63 -5.75 10.00 -1.05
CA ALA A 63 -4.95 9.21 -1.98
C ALA A 63 -5.35 9.44 -3.45
N GLU A 64 -4.46 9.07 -4.36
CA GLU A 64 -4.72 9.07 -5.80
C GLU A 64 -5.69 7.96 -6.24
N SER A 65 -5.80 6.87 -5.46
CA SER A 65 -6.63 5.72 -5.82
C SER A 65 -7.28 5.06 -4.60
N VAL A 66 -8.44 4.42 -4.83
CA VAL A 66 -9.12 3.58 -3.85
C VAL A 66 -8.23 2.41 -3.39
N SER A 67 -7.39 1.87 -4.29
CA SER A 67 -6.44 0.80 -3.96
C SER A 67 -5.42 1.23 -2.91
N ALA A 68 -4.90 2.46 -2.98
CA ALA A 68 -3.97 2.99 -1.98
C ALA A 68 -4.64 3.15 -0.60
N LEU A 69 -5.88 3.63 -0.56
CA LEU A 69 -6.68 3.70 0.67
C LEU A 69 -6.96 2.31 1.26
N SER A 70 -7.30 1.35 0.41
CA SER A 70 -7.53 -0.04 0.81
C SER A 70 -6.27 -0.67 1.41
N LEU A 71 -5.11 -0.43 0.78
CA LEU A 71 -3.83 -0.90 1.28
C LEU A 71 -3.49 -0.27 2.64
N TYR A 72 -3.75 1.03 2.81
CA TYR A 72 -3.57 1.71 4.10
C TYR A 72 -4.38 1.03 5.20
N LEU A 73 -5.69 0.82 4.98
CA LEU A 73 -6.57 0.19 5.98
C LEU A 73 -6.18 -1.25 6.28
N ARG A 74 -5.77 -2.02 5.28
CA ARG A 74 -5.22 -3.37 5.48
C ARG A 74 -4.00 -3.33 6.39
N LYS A 75 -3.01 -2.48 6.10
CA LYS A 75 -1.80 -2.33 6.93
C LYS A 75 -2.13 -1.88 8.35
N VAL A 76 -3.15 -1.04 8.54
CA VAL A 76 -3.65 -0.67 9.88
C VAL A 76 -4.22 -1.88 10.62
N LYS A 77 -5.09 -2.67 9.96
CA LYS A 77 -5.73 -3.86 10.57
C LYS A 77 -4.71 -4.96 10.89
N SER A 78 -3.72 -5.19 10.03
CA SER A 78 -2.70 -6.21 10.23
C SER A 78 -1.52 -5.78 11.12
N GLY A 79 -1.48 -4.53 11.58
CA GLY A 79 -0.35 -4.04 12.39
C GLY A 79 0.99 -4.01 11.65
N THR A 80 0.95 -3.78 10.33
CA THR A 80 2.14 -3.76 9.45
C THR A 80 2.36 -2.38 8.83
N ARG A 81 1.98 -1.31 9.54
CA ARG A 81 2.20 0.07 9.11
C ARG A 81 3.68 0.42 9.20
N LEU A 82 4.06 1.53 8.58
CA LEU A 82 5.40 2.12 8.71
C LEU A 82 5.79 2.28 10.19
N LEU A 83 4.86 2.77 11.01
CA LEU A 83 5.09 3.03 12.43
C LEU A 83 5.27 1.77 13.28
N ASP A 84 4.92 0.60 12.75
CA ASP A 84 5.11 -0.70 13.41
C ASP A 84 6.49 -1.31 13.04
N GLY A 85 7.24 -0.68 12.13
CA GLY A 85 8.55 -1.16 11.68
C GLY A 85 9.70 -0.72 12.59
N ALA A 86 10.54 -1.68 13.02
CA ALA A 86 11.70 -1.41 13.90
C ALA A 86 12.62 -0.29 13.40
N ASN A 87 12.87 -0.25 12.09
CA ASN A 87 13.71 0.79 11.46
C ASN A 87 13.10 2.20 11.60
N PHE A 88 11.78 2.32 11.47
CA PHE A 88 11.09 3.59 11.64
C PHE A 88 11.00 3.97 13.12
N ILE A 89 10.71 3.01 14.01
CA ILE A 89 10.69 3.23 15.46
C ILE A 89 12.03 3.80 15.93
N GLU A 90 13.15 3.20 15.53
CA GLU A 90 14.48 3.71 15.88
C GLU A 90 14.73 5.11 15.30
N PHE A 91 14.40 5.31 14.03
CA PHE A 91 14.53 6.61 13.37
C PHE A 91 13.70 7.71 14.08
N SER A 92 12.49 7.38 14.51
CA SER A 92 11.55 8.32 15.13
C SER A 92 11.99 8.81 16.50
N LYS A 93 12.93 8.13 17.17
CA LYS A 93 13.50 8.58 18.45
C LYS A 93 14.25 9.90 18.34
N SER A 94 14.78 10.21 17.16
CA SER A 94 15.47 11.48 16.86
C SER A 94 14.51 12.60 16.43
N MET A 95 13.20 12.33 16.42
CA MET A 95 12.17 13.25 15.96
C MET A 95 11.32 13.75 17.11
N SER A 96 10.70 14.93 16.94
CA SER A 96 9.74 15.46 17.90
C SER A 96 8.45 14.65 17.85
N SER A 97 7.84 14.43 19.01
CA SER A 97 6.57 13.70 19.14
C SER A 97 5.36 14.44 18.60
N LYS A 98 5.48 15.77 18.39
CA LYS A 98 4.46 16.63 17.78
C LYS A 98 5.09 17.51 16.71
N SER A 99 4.37 17.69 15.62
CA SER A 99 4.71 18.61 14.53
C SER A 99 3.43 19.00 13.80
N ASN A 100 3.41 20.18 13.20
CA ASN A 100 2.33 20.64 12.33
C ASN A 100 2.47 20.04 10.93
N ILE A 101 3.72 19.92 10.45
CA ILE A 101 4.06 19.28 9.19
C ILE A 101 5.15 18.24 9.44
N TYR A 102 4.95 17.03 8.92
CA TYR A 102 5.93 15.96 8.95
C TYR A 102 6.04 15.30 7.59
N ALA A 103 7.26 15.26 7.06
CA ALA A 103 7.58 14.49 5.86
C ALA A 103 8.62 13.42 6.24
N TYR A 104 8.40 12.20 5.77
CA TYR A 104 9.32 11.08 5.89
C TYR A 104 9.49 10.43 4.52
N ILE A 105 10.73 10.33 4.06
CA ILE A 105 11.09 9.83 2.73
C ILE A 105 12.10 8.71 2.93
N ASP A 106 11.65 7.47 2.75
CA ASP A 106 12.54 6.31 2.68
C ASP A 106 13.16 6.23 1.28
N PHE A 107 14.49 6.25 1.18
CA PHE A 107 15.16 6.34 -0.12
C PHE A 107 15.03 5.07 -0.96
N THR A 108 14.88 3.92 -0.31
CA THR A 108 14.75 2.62 -0.97
C THR A 108 13.31 2.37 -1.40
N ALA A 109 12.32 2.74 -0.59
CA ALA A 109 10.90 2.61 -0.91
C ALA A 109 10.44 3.65 -1.95
N SER A 110 11.03 4.85 -1.94
CA SER A 110 10.64 5.97 -2.81
C SER A 110 11.32 5.97 -4.18
N LYS A 111 12.05 4.90 -4.54
CA LYS A 111 12.70 4.76 -5.85
C LYS A 111 11.78 5.06 -7.04
N PRO A 112 10.52 4.57 -7.11
CA PRO A 112 9.61 4.91 -8.21
C PRO A 112 9.32 6.41 -8.28
N ILE A 113 9.06 7.04 -7.12
CA ILE A 113 8.79 8.48 -7.03
C ILE A 113 9.98 9.28 -7.56
N PHE A 114 11.20 8.94 -7.15
CA PHE A 114 12.39 9.65 -7.63
C PHE A 114 12.61 9.47 -9.13
N ASN A 115 12.38 8.27 -9.67
CA ASN A 115 12.55 8.02 -11.09
C ASN A 115 11.53 8.78 -11.96
N GLU A 116 10.30 8.98 -11.45
CA GLU A 116 9.24 9.67 -12.19
C GLU A 116 9.29 11.19 -12.04
N ASN A 117 9.78 11.70 -10.91
CA ASN A 117 9.66 13.12 -10.56
C ASN A 117 10.98 13.89 -10.57
N LEU A 118 12.14 13.22 -10.61
CA LEU A 118 13.42 13.91 -10.80
C LEU A 118 13.60 14.31 -12.26
N ASN A 119 14.14 15.51 -12.49
CA ASN A 119 14.58 15.86 -13.84
C ASN A 119 15.73 14.95 -14.29
N ARG A 120 15.95 14.87 -15.62
CA ARG A 120 16.92 13.97 -16.25
C ARG A 120 18.33 14.06 -15.68
N LYS A 121 18.77 15.26 -15.25
CA LYS A 121 20.10 15.46 -14.65
C LYS A 121 20.19 14.75 -13.30
N TYR A 122 19.22 14.96 -12.41
CA TYR A 122 19.22 14.37 -11.07
C TYR A 122 18.85 12.89 -11.06
N GLN A 123 17.96 12.47 -11.97
CA GLN A 123 17.65 11.06 -12.17
C GLN A 123 18.92 10.27 -12.51
N LYS A 124 19.74 10.76 -13.45
CA LYS A 124 21.01 10.09 -13.81
C LYS A 124 21.96 9.99 -12.61
N ILE A 125 22.04 11.03 -11.77
CA ILE A 125 22.87 11.03 -10.56
C ILE A 125 22.34 10.00 -9.55
N TYR A 126 21.03 9.94 -9.36
CA TYR A 126 20.38 8.98 -8.46
C TYR A 126 20.61 7.53 -8.90
N GLU A 127 20.37 7.23 -10.18
CA GLU A 127 20.56 5.91 -10.77
C GLU A 127 22.02 5.43 -10.66
N GLN A 128 22.98 6.30 -10.96
CA GLN A 128 24.41 5.98 -10.86
C GLN A 128 24.90 5.75 -9.42
N ASN A 129 24.16 6.23 -8.42
CA ASN A 129 24.55 6.15 -7.01
C ASN A 129 23.52 5.40 -6.16
N ILE A 130 22.67 4.56 -6.76
CA ILE A 130 21.55 3.91 -6.08
C ILE A 130 21.99 3.13 -4.83
N GLU A 131 23.14 2.46 -4.89
CA GLU A 131 23.71 1.70 -3.76
C GLU A 131 24.13 2.60 -2.58
N LYS A 132 24.50 3.86 -2.86
CA LYS A 132 24.81 4.84 -1.81
C LYS A 132 23.52 5.40 -1.21
N PHE A 133 22.53 5.72 -2.06
CA PHE A 133 21.22 6.18 -1.60
C PHE A 133 20.49 5.12 -0.77
N ASN A 134 20.60 3.84 -1.10
CA ASN A 134 20.01 2.75 -0.31
C ASN A 134 20.61 2.62 1.10
N LYS A 135 21.83 3.13 1.34
CA LYS A 135 22.45 3.16 2.68
C LYS A 135 22.02 4.37 3.50
N ILE A 136 21.46 5.39 2.84
CA ILE A 136 20.77 6.50 3.50
C ILE A 136 19.35 6.00 3.71
N GLN A 137 19.05 5.55 4.93
CA GLN A 137 17.78 4.89 5.23
C GLN A 137 16.59 5.79 4.83
N ALA A 138 16.55 6.99 5.40
CA ALA A 138 15.46 7.92 5.17
C ALA A 138 15.89 9.35 5.48
N LEU A 139 15.13 10.28 4.92
CA LEU A 139 15.13 11.69 5.26
C LEU A 139 13.81 12.04 5.96
N ALA A 140 13.87 12.84 7.02
CA ALA A 140 12.70 13.43 7.62
C ALA A 140 12.84 14.91 7.88
N ILE A 141 11.72 15.62 7.71
CA ILE A 141 11.59 17.05 7.93
C ILE A 141 10.35 17.27 8.79
N GLN A 142 10.49 18.03 9.89
CA GLN A 142 9.39 18.45 10.75
C GLN A 142 9.36 19.96 10.88
N TYR A 143 8.15 20.52 10.82
CA TYR A 143 7.87 21.89 11.24
C TYR A 143 6.90 21.86 12.41
N GLY A 144 7.23 22.56 13.49
CA GLY A 144 6.38 22.70 14.67
C GLY A 144 6.27 24.17 15.06
N VAL A 145 5.08 24.61 15.43
CA VAL A 145 4.84 25.96 15.95
C VAL A 145 4.57 25.87 17.46
N SER A 146 5.28 26.68 18.24
CA SER A 146 5.04 26.81 19.68
C SER A 146 5.24 28.26 20.10
N GLY A 147 4.16 28.90 20.54
CA GLY A 147 4.12 30.36 20.70
C GLY A 147 4.40 31.05 19.37
N ASP A 148 5.31 32.02 19.38
CA ASP A 148 5.70 32.80 18.21
C ASP A 148 6.90 32.20 17.45
N MET A 149 7.34 30.99 17.83
CA MET A 149 8.49 30.32 17.23
C MET A 149 8.08 29.18 16.30
N VAL A 150 8.78 29.09 15.18
CA VAL A 150 8.73 27.95 14.26
C VAL A 150 10.00 27.12 14.45
N PHE A 151 9.82 25.89 14.89
CA PHE A 151 10.87 24.89 15.03
C PHE A 151 10.94 24.05 13.77
N THR A 152 12.14 23.93 13.19
CA THR A 152 12.41 23.04 12.06
C THR A 152 13.37 21.96 12.50
N ASN A 153 13.00 20.70 12.31
CA ASN A 153 13.90 19.56 12.53
C ASN A 153 14.17 18.85 11.21
N PHE A 154 15.43 18.61 10.92
CA PHE A 154 15.90 17.87 9.76
C PHE A 154 16.75 16.70 10.26
N TYR A 155 16.38 15.49 9.88
CA TYR A 155 17.08 14.30 10.31
C TYR A 155 17.25 13.31 9.17
N THR A 156 18.45 12.73 9.09
CA THR A 156 18.77 11.64 8.18
C THR A 156 19.63 10.64 8.91
N ASN A 157 19.50 9.36 8.54
CA ASN A 157 20.30 8.29 9.12
C ASN A 157 21.00 7.49 8.05
N PHE A 158 22.31 7.28 8.23
CA PHE A 158 23.10 6.37 7.41
C PHE A 158 23.21 5.02 8.12
N ASN A 159 22.70 3.98 7.48
CA ASN A 159 22.75 2.62 8.00
C ASN A 159 23.30 1.68 6.92
N SER A 160 24.57 1.29 7.08
CA SER A 160 25.29 0.43 6.12
C SER A 160 24.71 -0.98 6.00
N LYS A 161 23.88 -1.41 6.97
CA LYS A 161 23.18 -2.69 6.98
C LYS A 161 21.69 -2.56 6.62
N TYR A 162 21.23 -1.36 6.25
CA TYR A 162 19.85 -1.16 5.84
C TYR A 162 19.56 -2.00 4.59
N LYS A 163 18.69 -2.99 4.75
CA LYS A 163 18.06 -3.70 3.66
C LYS A 163 16.57 -3.45 3.79
N LYS A 164 15.92 -3.11 2.68
CA LYS A 164 14.47 -3.04 2.60
C LYS A 164 13.92 -4.33 3.21
N ARG A 165 13.04 -4.21 4.21
CA ARG A 165 12.29 -5.38 4.69
C ARG A 165 11.55 -5.92 3.48
N ASN A 166 11.68 -7.22 3.19
CA ASN A 166 10.78 -7.86 2.22
C ASN A 166 9.37 -7.67 2.78
N GLU A 167 8.62 -6.74 2.21
CA GLU A 167 7.23 -6.53 2.58
C GLU A 167 6.46 -7.76 2.11
N ASN A 168 5.73 -8.40 3.02
CA ASN A 168 4.76 -9.42 2.64
C ASN A 168 3.77 -8.78 1.67
N ILE A 169 3.75 -9.27 0.42
CA ILE A 169 2.92 -8.72 -0.65
C ILE A 169 1.44 -8.99 -0.34
N TRP A 170 1.16 -10.13 0.29
CA TRP A 170 -0.14 -10.52 0.82
C TRP A 170 0.03 -11.66 1.82
N GLU A 171 -0.99 -11.87 2.64
CA GLU A 171 -1.13 -12.98 3.57
C GLU A 171 -2.53 -13.56 3.40
N VAL A 172 -2.68 -14.88 3.60
CA VAL A 172 -3.96 -15.58 3.51
C VAL A 172 -4.09 -16.54 4.69
N GLN A 173 -5.25 -16.55 5.33
CA GLN A 173 -5.57 -17.50 6.38
C GLN A 173 -6.18 -18.76 5.75
N LEU A 174 -5.63 -19.91 6.10
CA LEU A 174 -6.18 -21.22 5.77
C LEU A 174 -7.01 -21.75 6.95
N ASP A 175 -7.88 -22.73 6.69
CA ASP A 175 -8.75 -23.28 7.73
C ASP A 175 -7.95 -24.13 8.73
N THR A 176 -6.88 -24.78 8.25
CA THR A 176 -5.92 -25.52 9.08
C THR A 176 -4.48 -25.19 8.68
N THR A 177 -3.52 -25.81 9.36
CA THR A 177 -2.11 -25.83 8.94
C THR A 177 -1.96 -26.53 7.60
N PHE A 178 -0.76 -26.50 7.01
CA PHE A 178 -0.45 -27.19 5.76
C PHE A 178 0.94 -27.83 5.84
N SER A 179 1.06 -29.02 5.26
CA SER A 179 2.32 -29.78 5.21
C SER A 179 2.97 -29.79 3.82
N MET A 180 2.20 -29.49 2.77
CA MET A 180 2.71 -29.48 1.41
C MET A 180 3.42 -28.17 1.05
N LYS A 181 4.30 -28.23 0.05
CA LYS A 181 4.89 -27.02 -0.55
C LYS A 181 3.84 -26.31 -1.42
N PRO A 182 3.59 -24.99 -1.22
CA PRO A 182 2.75 -24.22 -2.12
C PRO A 182 3.30 -24.26 -3.56
N THR A 183 2.41 -24.45 -4.53
CA THR A 183 2.78 -24.51 -5.95
C THR A 183 2.31 -23.28 -6.69
N ILE A 184 3.16 -22.72 -7.56
CA ILE A 184 2.78 -21.59 -8.41
C ILE A 184 2.13 -22.13 -9.69
N VAL A 185 0.95 -21.63 -10.01
CA VAL A 185 0.23 -21.93 -11.26
C VAL A 185 -0.02 -20.64 -12.03
N ARG A 186 -0.28 -20.72 -13.34
CA ARG A 186 -0.47 -19.55 -14.18
C ARG A 186 -1.92 -19.41 -14.60
N ASN A 187 -2.51 -18.26 -14.31
CA ASN A 187 -3.86 -17.95 -14.78
C ASN A 187 -3.85 -17.87 -16.32
N HIS A 188 -4.70 -18.65 -16.98
CA HIS A 188 -4.75 -18.73 -18.44
C HIS A 188 -5.45 -17.51 -19.09
N THR A 189 -6.30 -16.80 -18.35
CA THR A 189 -7.03 -15.61 -18.83
C THR A 189 -6.20 -14.35 -18.69
N THR A 190 -5.58 -14.16 -17.52
CA THR A 190 -4.84 -12.92 -17.17
C THR A 190 -3.33 -13.05 -17.33
N GLY A 191 -2.80 -14.27 -17.41
CA GLY A 191 -1.37 -14.55 -17.49
C GLY A 191 -0.61 -14.40 -16.16
N ASN A 192 -1.30 -13.99 -15.08
CA ASN A 192 -0.73 -13.77 -13.76
C ASN A 192 -0.39 -15.09 -13.05
N ASN A 193 0.56 -15.03 -12.12
CA ASN A 193 0.86 -16.14 -11.23
C ASN A 193 -0.13 -16.20 -10.07
N GLU A 194 -0.57 -17.41 -9.76
CA GLU A 194 -1.45 -17.77 -8.65
C GLU A 194 -0.75 -18.84 -7.80
N VAL A 195 -1.21 -19.04 -6.57
CA VAL A 195 -0.66 -20.04 -5.65
C VAL A 195 -1.73 -21.06 -5.33
N ILE A 196 -1.43 -22.33 -5.53
CA ILE A 196 -2.27 -23.44 -5.10
C ILE A 196 -1.63 -24.17 -3.93
N ILE A 197 -2.42 -24.49 -2.92
CA ILE A 197 -1.98 -25.16 -1.70
C ILE A 197 -3.09 -26.06 -1.17
N GLN A 198 -2.72 -27.17 -0.54
CA GLN A 198 -3.62 -28.03 0.22
C GLN A 198 -3.31 -27.85 1.71
N ASP A 199 -4.35 -27.64 2.52
CA ASP A 199 -4.23 -27.67 3.97
C ASP A 199 -4.29 -29.11 4.53
N ASP A 200 -3.90 -29.30 5.79
CA ASP A 200 -3.87 -30.61 6.47
C ASP A 200 -5.27 -31.21 6.70
N ALA A 201 -6.33 -30.42 6.49
CA ALA A 201 -7.69 -30.92 6.38
C ALA A 201 -8.05 -31.30 4.93
N ASN A 202 -7.11 -31.48 4.02
CA ASN A 202 -7.34 -31.83 2.62
C ASN A 202 -8.21 -30.84 1.83
N ASN A 203 -8.25 -29.56 2.22
CA ASN A 203 -8.84 -28.52 1.39
C ASN A 203 -7.79 -28.01 0.41
N LEU A 204 -8.02 -28.21 -0.88
CA LEU A 204 -7.25 -27.61 -1.96
C LEU A 204 -7.75 -26.18 -2.19
N VAL A 205 -6.85 -25.21 -2.10
CA VAL A 205 -7.16 -23.77 -2.14
C VAL A 205 -6.34 -23.13 -3.26
N LEU A 206 -7.00 -22.42 -4.16
CA LEU A 206 -6.36 -21.55 -5.14
C LEU A 206 -6.41 -20.11 -4.66
N ILE A 207 -5.26 -19.46 -4.63
CA ILE A 207 -5.04 -18.10 -4.13
C ILE A 207 -4.53 -17.25 -5.29
N GLY A 208 -5.24 -16.17 -5.59
CA GLY A 208 -4.88 -15.24 -6.66
C GLY A 208 -3.65 -14.39 -6.31
N ALA A 209 -3.12 -13.68 -7.31
CA ALA A 209 -1.96 -12.80 -7.16
C ALA A 209 -2.09 -11.72 -6.06
N SER A 210 -3.32 -11.39 -5.67
CA SER A 210 -3.64 -10.43 -4.61
C SER A 210 -3.75 -11.04 -3.20
N GLY A 211 -3.54 -12.35 -3.06
CA GLY A 211 -3.75 -13.11 -1.82
C GLY A 211 -5.20 -13.51 -1.56
N LYS A 212 -6.13 -13.20 -2.47
CA LYS A 212 -7.53 -13.60 -2.36
C LYS A 212 -7.71 -15.07 -2.73
N VAL A 213 -8.43 -15.83 -1.91
CA VAL A 213 -8.89 -17.18 -2.27
C VAL A 213 -9.87 -17.09 -3.44
N ILE A 214 -9.52 -17.70 -4.56
CA ILE A 214 -10.35 -17.79 -5.78
C ILE A 214 -11.38 -18.90 -5.60
N TRP A 215 -10.93 -20.08 -5.13
CA TRP A 215 -11.80 -21.19 -4.77
C TRP A 215 -11.13 -22.10 -3.75
N LYS A 216 -11.96 -22.88 -3.07
CA LYS A 216 -11.57 -23.93 -2.13
C LYS A 216 -12.36 -25.20 -2.44
N LYS A 217 -11.71 -26.34 -2.44
CA LYS A 217 -12.31 -27.64 -2.72
C LYS A 217 -11.73 -28.71 -1.79
N LYS A 218 -12.60 -29.38 -1.04
CA LYS A 218 -12.24 -30.57 -0.28
C LYS A 218 -11.91 -31.72 -1.24
N ILE A 219 -10.79 -32.39 -1.01
CA ILE A 219 -10.42 -33.62 -1.72
C ILE A 219 -10.24 -34.77 -0.73
N ASP A 220 -10.32 -36.01 -1.23
CA ASP A 220 -10.46 -37.20 -0.38
C ASP A 220 -9.16 -37.59 0.35
N GLY A 221 -8.02 -37.04 -0.06
CA GLY A 221 -6.73 -37.35 0.55
C GLY A 221 -5.65 -36.32 0.24
N GLU A 222 -4.49 -36.53 0.85
CA GLU A 222 -3.31 -35.69 0.68
C GLU A 222 -2.72 -35.84 -0.73
N ILE A 223 -2.28 -34.72 -1.31
CA ILE A 223 -1.54 -34.69 -2.57
C ILE A 223 -0.10 -35.10 -2.31
N ILE A 224 0.26 -36.30 -2.77
CA ILE A 224 1.62 -36.86 -2.62
C ILE A 224 2.54 -36.57 -3.83
N SER A 225 2.03 -35.91 -4.88
CA SER A 225 2.77 -35.61 -6.11
C SER A 225 2.87 -34.10 -6.37
N GLU A 226 3.71 -33.71 -7.34
CA GLU A 226 3.68 -32.34 -7.84
C GLU A 226 2.34 -32.02 -8.52
N ILE A 227 1.90 -30.76 -8.39
CA ILE A 227 0.70 -30.28 -9.07
C ILE A 227 1.10 -29.81 -10.48
N HIS A 228 0.51 -30.44 -11.49
CA HIS A 228 0.66 -30.04 -12.88
C HIS A 228 -0.61 -29.38 -13.41
N GLN A 229 -0.45 -28.20 -14.02
CA GLN A 229 -1.55 -27.49 -14.66
C GLN A 229 -1.73 -27.98 -16.10
N ILE A 230 -2.97 -28.32 -16.47
CA ILE A 230 -3.33 -28.74 -17.83
C ILE A 230 -4.29 -27.71 -18.42
N ASP A 231 -3.99 -27.21 -19.62
CA ASP A 231 -4.89 -26.37 -20.40
C ASP A 231 -5.66 -27.25 -21.39
N LYS A 232 -6.95 -27.46 -21.14
CA LYS A 232 -7.82 -28.30 -21.95
C LYS A 232 -8.17 -27.66 -23.32
N TYR A 233 -8.01 -26.34 -23.48
CA TYR A 233 -8.46 -25.61 -24.67
C TYR A 233 -7.34 -25.23 -25.63
N LYS A 234 -6.08 -25.54 -25.30
CA LYS A 234 -4.96 -25.42 -26.22
C LYS A 234 -5.04 -26.52 -27.30
N LYS A 235 -5.65 -26.19 -28.44
CA LYS A 235 -5.63 -27.04 -29.64
C LYS A 235 -4.19 -27.19 -30.13
N GLN A 236 -3.78 -28.44 -30.37
CA GLN A 236 -2.60 -28.78 -31.17
C GLN A 236 -2.76 -28.27 -32.60
#